data_AF-A0A7M2A251-F1
#
_entry.id   AF-A0A7M2A251-F1
#
_cell.length_a   1.000
_cell.length_b   1.000
_cell.length_c   1.000
_cell.angle_alpha   90.00
_cell.angle_beta   90.00
_cell.angle_gamma   90.00
#
_symmetry.space_group_name_H-M   'P 1'
#
loop_
_entity.id
_entity.type
_entity.pdbx_description
1 polymer ?
#
loop_
_entity_poly.entity_id
_entity_poly.type
_entity_poly.pdbx_seq_one_letter_code
_entity_poly.pdbx_strand_id
1 'polypeptide(L)'
;MSNEKKEIIQKAQVASQTYFKEKYGIDVEFTDHKFIPADLSHTVSLTGYVKGNKDQEIFTMVDYDTYEVKTGSVPDEIKPLK
;
A
#
# COMPACT_ATOMS: atom_id res chain seq x y z
N MET A 1 11.43 13.10 13.55
CA MET A 1 10.53 12.70 12.45
C MET A 1 9.21 13.42 12.66
N SER A 2 8.69 14.16 11.68
CA SER A 2 7.46 14.95 11.80
C SER A 2 6.23 14.05 11.94
N ASN A 3 5.31 14.40 12.85
CA ASN A 3 4.07 13.66 13.11
C ASN A 3 3.24 13.42 11.84
N GLU A 4 3.23 14.40 10.93
CA GLU A 4 2.49 14.35 9.66
C GLU A 4 2.86 13.13 8.79
N LYS A 5 4.15 12.79 8.71
CA LYS A 5 4.59 11.64 7.90
C LYS A 5 4.04 10.32 8.47
N LYS A 6 3.97 10.19 9.80
CA LYS A 6 3.41 8.99 10.42
C LYS A 6 1.91 8.86 10.14
N GLU A 7 1.17 9.96 10.23
CA GLU A 7 -0.26 9.96 9.90
C GLU A 7 -0.51 9.62 8.44
N ILE A 8 0.30 10.16 7.54
CA ILE A 8 0.26 9.82 6.12
C ILE A 8 0.47 8.32 5.90
N ILE A 9 1.52 7.74 6.49
CA ILE A 9 1.81 6.30 6.36
C ILE A 9 0.61 5.49 6.87
N GLN A 10 0.08 5.83 8.04
CA GLN A 10 -1.05 5.10 8.61
C GLN A 10 -2.28 5.16 7.70
N LYS A 11 -2.64 6.35 7.19
CA LYS A 11 -3.77 6.50 6.25
C LYS A 11 -3.54 5.72 4.97
N ALA A 12 -2.33 5.80 4.39
CA ALA A 12 -1.97 5.08 3.19
C ALA A 12 -2.02 3.55 3.38
N GLN A 13 -1.53 3.07 4.52
CA GLN A 13 -1.60 1.66 4.89
C GLN A 13 -3.04 1.19 5.04
N VAL A 14 -3.91 1.98 5.69
CA VAL A 14 -5.33 1.65 5.85
C VAL A 14 -6.05 1.66 4.50
N ALA A 15 -5.86 2.70 3.68
CA ALA A 15 -6.47 2.80 2.35
C ALA A 15 -6.05 1.62 1.46
N SER A 16 -4.77 1.26 1.48
CA SER A 16 -4.26 0.12 0.71
C SER A 16 -4.81 -1.20 1.22
N GLN A 17 -4.83 -1.42 2.55
CA GLN A 17 -5.41 -2.63 3.15
C GLN A 17 -6.88 -2.80 2.74
N THR A 18 -7.68 -1.74 2.85
CA THR A 18 -9.09 -1.75 2.44
C THR A 18 -9.22 -2.05 0.96
N TYR A 19 -8.43 -1.40 0.10
CA TYR A 19 -8.44 -1.68 -1.34
C TYR A 19 -8.12 -3.14 -1.66
N PHE A 20 -7.11 -3.72 -1.02
CA PHE A 20 -6.76 -5.13 -1.24
C PHE A 20 -7.85 -6.08 -0.73
N LYS A 21 -8.44 -5.77 0.42
CA LYS A 21 -9.52 -6.55 1.02
C LYS A 21 -10.80 -6.52 0.19
N GLU A 22 -11.21 -5.35 -0.30
CA GLU A 22 -12.42 -5.22 -1.11
C GLU A 22 -12.21 -5.77 -2.54
N LYS A 23 -11.05 -5.52 -3.14
CA LYS A 23 -10.78 -5.92 -4.53
C LYS A 23 -10.34 -7.37 -4.67
N TYR A 24 -9.63 -7.93 -3.70
CA TYR A 24 -9.04 -9.26 -3.78
C TYR A 24 -9.47 -10.17 -2.62
N GLY A 25 -10.12 -9.66 -1.57
CA GLY A 25 -10.53 -10.48 -0.42
C GLY A 25 -9.40 -10.88 0.49
N ILE A 26 -8.25 -10.21 0.38
CA ILE A 26 -7.04 -10.54 1.14
C ILE A 26 -6.73 -9.45 2.15
N ASP A 27 -6.18 -9.86 3.28
CA ASP A 27 -5.54 -8.95 4.22
C ASP A 27 -4.05 -8.86 3.87
N VAL A 28 -3.51 -7.65 3.78
CA VAL A 28 -2.08 -7.42 3.52
C VAL A 28 -1.42 -6.79 4.74
N GLU A 29 -0.14 -7.10 4.93
CA GLU A 29 0.68 -6.56 6.01
C GLU A 29 1.88 -5.82 5.41
N PHE A 30 1.91 -4.51 5.64
CA PHE A 30 3.02 -3.66 5.21
C PHE A 30 4.11 -3.66 6.27
N THR A 31 5.29 -4.14 5.91
CA THR A 31 6.47 -4.14 6.77
C THR A 31 7.39 -2.95 6.52
N ASP A 32 7.35 -2.40 5.31
CA ASP A 32 8.21 -1.31 4.90
C ASP A 32 7.43 -0.19 4.19
N HIS A 33 7.93 1.04 4.32
CA HIS A 33 7.34 2.21 3.69
C HIS A 33 8.43 3.21 3.28
N LYS A 34 8.32 3.74 2.07
CA LYS A 34 9.26 4.69 1.49
C LYS A 34 8.51 5.90 0.96
N PHE A 35 8.84 7.06 1.50
CA PHE A 35 8.34 8.33 0.96
C PHE A 35 9.09 8.69 -0.30
N ILE A 36 8.35 8.89 -1.38
CA ILE A 36 8.86 9.47 -2.61
C ILE A 36 8.76 11.00 -2.47
N PRO A 37 9.87 11.74 -2.67
CA PRO A 37 9.86 13.18 -2.61
C PRO A 37 9.06 13.77 -3.77
N ALA A 38 8.54 14.98 -3.53
CA ALA A 38 7.80 15.80 -4.49
C ALA A 38 8.45 15.92 -5.88
N ASP A 39 9.79 15.93 -5.91
CA ASP A 39 10.61 15.99 -7.11
C ASP A 39 10.35 14.82 -8.09
N LEU A 40 9.88 13.69 -7.57
CA LEU A 40 9.59 12.47 -8.34
C LEU A 40 8.08 12.21 -8.41
N SER A 41 7.43 12.12 -7.27
CA SER A 41 6.00 11.86 -7.14
C SER A 41 5.66 12.05 -5.66
N HIS A 42 4.62 12.84 -5.35
CA HIS A 42 4.14 13.07 -3.98
C HIS A 42 3.46 11.81 -3.40
N THR A 43 4.13 10.66 -3.43
CA THR A 43 3.57 9.36 -3.10
C THR A 43 4.38 8.65 -2.01
N VAL A 44 3.71 7.83 -1.23
CA VAL A 44 4.33 6.87 -0.32
C VAL A 44 4.21 5.49 -0.92
N SER A 45 5.35 4.86 -1.14
CA SER A 45 5.44 3.46 -1.53
C SER A 45 5.38 2.60 -0.28
N LEU A 46 4.45 1.66 -0.21
CA LEU A 46 4.34 0.69 0.86
C LEU A 46 4.65 -0.69 0.29
N THR A 47 5.53 -1.41 0.98
CA THR A 47 5.95 -2.75 0.60
C THR A 47 5.59 -3.70 1.73
N GLY A 48 5.10 -4.87 1.37
CA GLY A 48 4.61 -5.83 2.34
C GLY A 48 4.38 -7.18 1.72
N TYR A 49 3.58 -7.99 2.40
CA TYR A 49 3.15 -9.29 1.92
C TYR A 49 1.70 -9.54 2.31
N VAL A 50 1.08 -10.52 1.67
CA VAL A 50 -0.25 -10.98 2.08
C VAL A 50 -0.19 -11.66 3.43
N LYS A 51 -1.08 -11.27 4.32
CA LYS A 51 -1.21 -11.86 5.64
C LYS A 51 -1.65 -13.32 5.50
N GLY A 52 -0.73 -14.24 5.77
CA GLY A 52 -0.91 -15.69 5.59
C GLY A 52 -0.01 -16.28 4.51
N ASN A 53 0.44 -15.47 3.55
CA ASN A 53 1.27 -15.91 2.42
C ASN A 53 2.47 -14.98 2.23
N LYS A 54 3.62 -15.35 2.80
CA LYS A 54 4.88 -14.59 2.66
C LYS A 54 5.49 -14.62 1.26
N ASP A 55 5.13 -15.62 0.45
CA ASP A 55 5.49 -15.67 -0.98
C ASP A 55 4.81 -14.55 -1.78
N GLN A 56 3.69 -14.04 -1.27
CA GLN A 56 2.91 -13.04 -1.95
C GLN A 56 3.32 -11.65 -1.51
N GLU A 57 4.44 -11.19 -2.04
CA GLU A 57 4.91 -9.81 -1.86
C GLU A 57 3.97 -8.84 -2.59
N ILE A 58 3.57 -7.78 -1.89
CA ILE A 58 2.68 -6.75 -2.39
C ILE A 58 3.35 -5.39 -2.29
N PHE A 59 3.10 -4.57 -3.30
CA PHE A 59 3.62 -3.23 -3.40
C PHE A 59 2.51 -2.28 -3.77
N THR A 60 2.45 -1.13 -3.12
CA THR A 60 1.46 -0.11 -3.44
C THR A 60 2.07 1.27 -3.33
N MET A 61 1.63 2.19 -4.18
CA MET A 61 1.97 3.60 -4.12
C MET A 61 0.69 4.37 -3.83
N VAL A 62 0.69 5.08 -2.72
CA VAL A 62 -0.43 5.91 -2.30
C VAL A 62 0.00 7.36 -2.37
N ASP A 63 -0.80 8.19 -3.01
CA ASP A 63 -0.61 9.63 -2.98
C ASP A 63 -0.88 10.15 -1.57
N TYR A 64 0.05 10.88 -0.97
CA TYR A 64 -0.19 11.39 0.39
C TYR A 64 -0.91 12.74 0.43
N ASP A 65 -1.13 13.35 -0.74
CA ASP A 65 -1.93 14.56 -0.90
C ASP A 65 -3.42 14.19 -0.98
N THR A 66 -3.76 13.20 -1.82
CA THR A 66 -5.17 12.75 -2.01
C THR A 66 -5.53 11.46 -1.28
N TYR A 67 -4.56 10.73 -0.71
CA TYR A 67 -4.73 9.40 -0.12
C TYR A 67 -5.24 8.34 -1.11
N GLU A 68 -5.06 8.56 -2.41
CA GLU A 68 -5.45 7.63 -3.46
C GLU A 68 -4.35 6.64 -3.79
N VAL A 69 -4.72 5.36 -3.92
CA VAL A 69 -3.81 4.32 -4.41
C VAL A 69 -3.57 4.55 -5.90
N LYS A 70 -2.39 5.08 -6.24
CA LYS A 70 -1.96 5.30 -7.63
C LYS A 70 -1.62 3.99 -8.32
N THR A 71 -0.90 3.12 -7.60
CA THR A 71 -0.38 1.87 -8.13
C THR A 71 -0.52 0.79 -7.08
N GLY A 72 -1.08 -0.36 -7.44
CA GLY A 72 -1.05 -1.55 -6.61
C GLY A 72 -0.54 -2.72 -7.44
N SER A 73 0.60 -3.27 -7.07
CA SER A 73 1.15 -4.50 -7.61
C SER A 73 0.95 -5.63 -6.62
N VAL A 74 0.38 -6.71 -7.14
CA VAL A 74 0.17 -7.96 -6.43
C VAL A 74 0.79 -9.09 -7.24
N PRO A 75 1.18 -10.20 -6.61
CA PRO A 75 1.58 -11.40 -7.32
C PRO A 75 0.44 -11.91 -8.21
N ASP A 76 0.79 -12.54 -9.32
CA ASP A 76 -0.17 -13.08 -10.30
C ASP A 76 -1.11 -14.15 -9.70
N GLU A 77 -0.65 -14.78 -8.62
CA GLU A 77 -1.43 -15.74 -7.83
C GLU A 77 -2.65 -15.11 -7.14
N ILE A 78 -2.63 -13.80 -6.89
CA ILE A 78 -3.74 -13.08 -6.28
C ILE A 78 -4.72 -12.66 -7.38
N LYS A 79 -5.81 -13.40 -7.48
CA LYS A 79 -6.90 -13.06 -8.39
C LYS A 79 -7.86 -12.07 -7.71
N PRO A 80 -8.25 -10.98 -8.41
CA PRO A 80 -9.28 -10.10 -7.89
C PRO A 80 -10.59 -10.89 -7.70
N LEU A 81 -11.33 -10.54 -6.64
CA LEU A 81 -12.71 -10.97 -6.45
C LEU A 81 -13.51 -10.40 -7.63
N LYS A 82 -13.86 -11.27 -8.57
CA LYS A 82 -14.59 -10.92 -9.79
C LYS A 82 -16.07 -11.10 -9.58
#